data_AF-A0A1F9PFL5-F1
#
_entry.id   AF-A0A1F9PFL5-F1
#
_cell.length_a   1.000
_cell.length_b   1.000
_cell.length_c   1.000
_cell.angle_alpha   90.00
_cell.angle_beta   90.00
_cell.angle_gamma   90.00
#
_symmetry.space_group_name_H-M   'P 1'
#
loop_
_entity.id
_entity.type
_entity.pdbx_description
1 polymer ?
#
loop_
_entity_poly.entity_id
_entity_poly.type
_entity_poly.pdbx_seq_one_letter_code
_entity_poly.pdbx_strand_id
1 'polypeptide(L)' 'MKSIDEQILRAAKEIVVKFIEMGRLSPSNFHESFKDIYATVDETVKKTVNKDIPSNDVQD' A
#
# COMPACT_ATOMS: atom_id res chain seq x y z
N MET A 1 2.30 -17.63 5.96
CA MET A 1 2.66 -16.28 5.46
C MET A 1 1.55 -15.34 5.88
N LYS A 2 1.87 -14.12 6.36
CA LYS A 2 0.86 -13.07 6.60
C LYS A 2 0.19 -12.69 5.28
N SER A 3 -1.10 -12.36 5.29
CA SER A 3 -1.82 -12.03 4.05
C SER A 3 -1.19 -10.80 3.36
N ILE A 4 -1.39 -10.67 2.05
CA ILE A 4 -0.88 -9.52 1.31
C ILE A 4 -1.44 -8.20 1.88
N ASP A 5 -2.71 -8.20 2.27
CA ASP A 5 -3.35 -7.03 2.89
C ASP A 5 -2.73 -6.70 4.26
N GLU A 6 -2.36 -7.69 5.06
CA GLU A 6 -1.66 -7.46 6.33
C GLU A 6 -0.27 -6.85 6.10
N GLN A 7 0.43 -7.28 5.04
CA GLN A 7 1.73 -6.72 4.66
C GLN A 7 1.61 -5.27 4.18
N ILE A 8 0.59 -4.96 3.38
CA ILE A 8 0.29 -3.59 2.93
C ILE A 8 -0.04 -2.68 4.12
N LEU A 9 -0.91 -3.12 5.02
CA LEU A 9 -1.27 -2.37 6.24
C LEU A 9 -0.04 -2.09 7.12
N ARG A 10 0.82 -3.10 7.30
CA ARG A 10 2.05 -2.96 8.09
C ARG A 10 2.99 -1.94 7.46
N ALA A 11 3.22 -2.02 6.15
CA ALA A 11 4.09 -1.10 5.43
C ALA A 11 3.57 0.35 5.51
N ALA A 12 2.28 0.56 5.26
CA ALA A 12 1.65 1.88 5.36
C ALA A 12 1.81 2.48 6.77
N LYS A 13 1.58 1.67 7.82
CA LYS A 13 1.79 2.08 9.21
C LYS A 13 3.23 2.47 9.49
N GLU A 14 4.21 1.71 9.01
CA GLU A 14 5.63 2.01 9.24
C GLU A 14 6.05 3.31 8.56
N ILE A 15 5.60 3.57 7.33
CA ILE A 15 5.90 4.82 6.60
C ILE A 15 5.31 6.04 7.33
N VAL A 16 4.03 5.99 7.72
CA VAL A 16 3.37 7.12 8.40
C VAL A 16 4.04 7.42 9.74
N VAL A 17 4.32 6.39 10.54
CA VAL A 17 5.03 6.56 11.83
C VAL A 17 6.40 7.19 11.61
N LYS A 18 7.15 6.76 10.59
CA LYS A 18 8.45 7.36 10.27
C LYS A 18 8.36 8.83 9.88
N PHE A 19 7.36 9.23 9.10
CA PHE A 19 7.15 10.65 8.77
C PHE A 19 6.79 11.48 9.99
N ILE A 20 6.02 10.94 10.94
CA ILE A 20 5.73 11.60 12.22
C ILE A 20 7.01 11.74 13.06
N GLU A 21 7.76 10.65 13.24
CA GLU A 21 9.03 10.64 13.99
C GLU A 21 10.05 11.63 13.43
N MET A 22 10.08 11.83 12.10
CA MET A 22 10.97 12.78 11.43
C MET A 22 10.42 14.23 11.41
N GLY A 23 9.23 14.48 11.98
CA GLY A 23 8.58 15.79 11.93
C GLY A 23 8.19 16.25 10.53
N ARG A 24 7.97 15.29 9.61
CA ARG A 24 7.52 15.53 8.23
C ARG A 24 6.00 15.42 8.08
N LEU A 25 5.32 14.89 9.10
CA LEU A 25 3.88 14.75 9.17
C LEU A 25 3.40 15.01 10.59
N SER A 26 2.37 15.83 10.76
CA SER A 26 1.75 16.06 12.06
C SER A 26 0.87 14.87 12.45
N PRO A 27 0.89 14.38 13.71
CA PRO A 27 -0.03 13.35 14.17
C PRO A 27 -1.51 13.65 13.88
N SER A 28 -1.90 14.92 13.88
CA SER A 28 -3.28 15.36 13.58
C SER A 28 -3.71 15.05 12.14
N ASN A 29 -2.77 14.93 11.21
CA ASN A 29 -3.03 14.61 9.80
C ASN A 29 -2.97 13.10 9.51
N PHE A 30 -2.77 12.25 10.52
CA PHE A 30 -2.63 10.79 10.35
C PHE A 30 -3.73 10.17 9.49
N HIS A 31 -5.00 10.56 9.72
CA HIS A 31 -6.15 9.94 9.06
C HIS A 31 -6.11 10.05 7.53
N GLU A 32 -5.79 11.24 7.03
CA GLU A 32 -5.73 11.52 5.60
C GLU A 32 -4.47 10.87 5.00
N SER A 33 -3.31 11.15 5.58
CA SER A 33 -2.04 10.66 5.04
C SER A 33 -1.90 9.14 5.08
N PHE A 34 -2.48 8.46 6.09
CA PHE A 34 -2.46 7.00 6.14
C PHE A 34 -3.26 6.39 4.97
N LYS A 35 -4.39 7.00 4.58
CA LYS A 35 -5.18 6.53 3.42
C LYS A 35 -4.41 6.68 2.12
N ASP A 36 -3.77 7.82 1.90
CA ASP A 36 -2.99 8.10 0.68
C ASP A 36 -1.79 7.15 0.56
N ILE A 37 -1.07 6.95 1.66
CA ILE A 37 0.07 6.02 1.71
C ILE A 37 -0.40 4.57 1.53
N TYR A 38 -1.50 4.18 2.18
CA TYR A 38 -2.07 2.84 2.00
C TYR A 38 -2.46 2.59 0.54
N ALA A 39 -3.18 3.51 -0.10
CA ALA A 39 -3.59 3.40 -1.49
C ALA A 39 -2.37 3.27 -2.43
N THR A 40 -1.33 4.09 -2.19
CA THR A 40 -0.08 4.04 -2.97
C THR A 40 0.59 2.66 -2.90
N VAL A 41 0.69 2.10 -1.68
CA VAL A 41 1.31 0.77 -1.47
C VAL A 41 0.42 -0.34 -2.04
N ASP A 42 -0.89 -0.29 -1.79
CA ASP A 42 -1.87 -1.27 -2.27
C ASP A 42 -1.87 -1.35 -3.79
N GLU A 43 -1.94 -0.20 -4.47
CA GLU A 43 -1.88 -0.13 -5.92
C GLU A 43 -0.56 -0.69 -6.47
N THR A 44 0.57 -0.34 -5.85
CA THR A 44 1.89 -0.80 -6.29
C THR A 44 1.99 -2.33 -6.22
N VAL A 45 1.51 -2.91 -5.12
CA VAL A 45 1.54 -4.36 -4.87
C VAL A 45 0.51 -5.10 -5.74
N LYS A 46 -0.71 -4.61 -5.84
CA LYS A 46 -1.77 -5.31 -6.59
C LYS A 46 -1.62 -5.13 -8.11
N LYS A 47 -1.12 -4.00 -8.60
CA LYS A 47 -0.78 -3.82 -10.03
C LYS A 47 0.38 -4.72 -10.46
N THR A 48 1.35 -4.98 -9.58
CA THR A 48 2.42 -5.94 -9.88
C THR A 48 1.91 -7.37 -9.90
N VAL A 49 1.09 -7.78 -8.92
CA VAL A 49 0.48 -9.13 -8.90
C VAL A 49 -0.41 -9.40 -10.13
N ASN A 50 -1.18 -8.42 -10.60
CA ASN A 50 -2.05 -8.60 -11.77
C ASN A 50 -1.30 -8.66 -13.11
N LYS A 51 -0.03 -8.22 -13.17
CA LYS A 51 0.78 -8.26 -14.41
C LYS A 51 1.36 -9.66 -14.69
N ASP A 52 1.49 -10.47 -13.65
CA ASP A 52 2.10 -11.81 -13.74
C ASP A 52 1.07 -12.92 -13.99
N ILE A 53 -0.22 -12.58 -14.11
CA ILE A 53 -1.25 -13.49 -14.61
C ILE A 53 -1.31 -13.30 -16.14
N PRO A 54 -0.85 -14.27 -16.96
CA PRO A 54 -1.06 -14.19 -18.39
C PRO A 54 -2.57 -14.23 -18.64
N SER A 55 -3.12 -13.17 -19.22
CA SER A 55 -4.46 -13.21 -19.80
C SER A 55 -4.45 -14.27 -20.90
N ASN A 56 -4.92 -15.48 -20.57
CA ASN A 56 -5.33 -16.46 -21.57
C ASN A 56 -6.69 -16.00 -22.11
N ASP A 57 -6.69 -14.92 -22.89
CA ASP A 57 -7.85 -14.60 -23.72
C ASP A 57 -7.87 -15.61 -24.88
N VAL A 58 -8.71 -16.63 -24.69
CA VAL A 58 -9.09 -17.58 -25.73
C VAL A 58 -9.76 -16.80 -26.85
N GLN A 59 -9.15 -16.84 -28.05
CA GLN A 59 -9.79 -16.43 -29.29
C GLN A 59 -11.06 -17.24 -29.51
N ASP A 60 -12.17 -16.54 -29.77
CA ASP A 60 -13.31 -17.02 -30.54
C ASP A 60 -13.69 -15.96 -31.58
#